data_AF-A0A067N1N3-F1
#
_entry.id   AF-A0A067N1N3-F1
#
_cell.length_a   1.000
_cell.length_b   1.000
_cell.length_c   1.000
_cell.angle_alpha   90.00
_cell.angle_beta   90.00
_cell.angle_gamma   90.00
#
_symmetry.space_group_name_H-M   'P 1'
#
loop_
_entity.id
_entity.type
_entity.pdbx_description
1 polymer ?
#
loop_
_entity_poly.entity_id
_entity_poly.type
_entity_poly.pdbx_seq_one_letter_code
_entity_poly.pdbx_strand_id
1 'polypeptide(L)'
;MLSYDPYTNIILLSHRTDAVLVDATLCLDPEQPQPLLRHPKAKVMIIGEVERAPELSRAPPLGQHMEPPDIDTGLIVRAIFMKEADDIDLDLWEKAVQAREKVVAPVQVDNSNP
;
A
#
# COMPACT_ATOMS: atom_id res chain seq x y z
N MET A 1 0.52 -8.05 -3.49
CA MET A 1 -0.16 -7.34 -4.59
C MET A 1 -1.36 -8.17 -5.05
N LEU A 2 -2.53 -7.55 -5.14
CA LEU A 2 -3.80 -8.23 -5.47
C LEU A 2 -4.15 -8.10 -6.96
N SER A 3 -4.03 -6.90 -7.52
CA SER A 3 -4.25 -6.63 -8.96
C SER A 3 -3.47 -5.40 -9.42
N TYR A 4 -3.28 -5.29 -10.73
CA TYR A 4 -2.61 -4.18 -11.40
C TYR A 4 -3.37 -3.85 -12.69
N ASP A 5 -3.67 -2.57 -12.90
CA ASP A 5 -4.24 -2.07 -14.15
C ASP A 5 -3.12 -1.40 -15.00
N PRO A 6 -2.73 -2.01 -16.13
CA PRO A 6 -1.68 -1.48 -17.00
C PRO A 6 -2.05 -0.19 -17.73
N TYR A 7 -3.34 0.18 -17.78
CA TYR A 7 -3.76 1.41 -18.46
C TYR A 7 -3.69 2.64 -17.54
N THR A 8 -3.94 2.44 -16.25
CA THR A 8 -3.93 3.52 -15.25
C THR A 8 -2.70 3.50 -14.35
N ASN A 9 -1.85 2.47 -14.45
CA ASN A 9 -0.74 2.19 -13.56
C ASN A 9 -1.13 2.09 -12.08
N ILE A 10 -2.40 1.77 -11.80
CA ILE A 10 -2.90 1.62 -10.44
C ILE A 10 -2.70 0.18 -9.99
N ILE A 11 -2.08 0.04 -8.83
CA ILE A 11 -1.89 -1.22 -8.12
C ILE A 11 -2.88 -1.26 -6.95
N LEU A 12 -3.53 -2.40 -6.77
CA LEU A 12 -4.27 -2.71 -5.56
C LEU A 12 -3.41 -3.58 -4.65
N LEU A 13 -3.03 -3.03 -3.50
CA LEU A 13 -2.32 -3.76 -2.46
C LEU A 13 -3.28 -4.17 -1.37
N SER A 14 -3.22 -5.43 -0.96
CA SER A 14 -4.05 -5.97 0.10
C SER A 14 -3.21 -6.66 1.15
N HIS A 15 -3.60 -6.53 2.41
CA HIS A 15 -3.08 -7.30 3.51
C HIS A 15 -4.24 -7.71 4.43
N ARG A 16 -4.45 -9.03 4.59
CA ARG A 16 -5.61 -9.58 5.31
C ARG A 16 -6.93 -9.07 4.71
N THR A 17 -7.67 -8.24 5.44
CA THR A 17 -8.96 -7.67 5.04
C THR A 17 -8.85 -6.28 4.43
N ASP A 18 -7.72 -5.60 4.64
CA ASP A 18 -7.54 -4.21 4.25
C ASP A 18 -6.84 -4.11 2.90
N ALA A 19 -7.18 -3.08 2.13
CA ALA A 19 -6.49 -2.76 0.90
C ALA A 19 -6.33 -1.26 0.65
N VAL A 20 -5.35 -0.93 -0.19
CA VAL A 20 -5.00 0.44 -0.57
C VAL A 20 -4.71 0.51 -2.06
N LEU A 21 -5.19 1.59 -2.70
CA LEU A 21 -4.82 1.94 -4.06
C LEU A 21 -3.45 2.61 -4.07
N VAL A 22 -2.64 2.26 -5.06
CA VAL A 22 -1.31 2.84 -5.26
C VAL A 22 -1.18 3.25 -6.72
N ASP A 23 -0.89 4.52 -6.97
CA ASP A 23 -0.45 4.99 -8.27
C ASP A 23 1.05 4.73 -8.41
N ALA A 24 1.42 3.82 -9.29
CA ALA A 24 2.81 3.43 -9.54
C ALA A 24 3.42 4.15 -10.76
N THR A 25 2.76 5.15 -11.34
CA THR A 25 3.21 5.82 -12.57
C THR A 25 4.67 6.30 -12.52
N LEU A 26 5.13 6.80 -11.36
CA LEU A 26 6.51 7.26 -11.20
C LEU A 26 7.53 6.14 -10.97
N CYS A 27 7.08 4.94 -10.63
CA CYS A 27 7.93 3.80 -10.30
C CYS A 27 8.07 2.78 -11.45
N LEU A 28 7.22 2.88 -12.47
CA LEU A 28 7.20 1.93 -13.58
C LEU A 28 7.98 2.50 -14.77
N ASP A 29 9.01 1.76 -15.19
CA ASP A 29 9.68 1.97 -16.46
C ASP A 29 9.00 1.08 -17.52
N PRO A 30 8.37 1.66 -18.56
CA PRO A 30 7.70 0.89 -19.61
C PRO A 30 8.67 0.09 -20.49
N GLU A 31 9.95 0.48 -20.53
CA GLU A 31 10.97 -0.20 -21.33
C GLU A 31 11.58 -1.40 -20.60
N GLN A 32 11.31 -1.56 -19.30
CA GLN A 32 11.83 -2.65 -18.51
C GLN A 32 10.74 -3.65 -18.12
N PRO A 33 11.03 -4.97 -18.17
CA PRO A 33 10.12 -5.95 -17.60
C PRO A 33 9.94 -5.65 -16.12
N GLN A 34 8.69 -5.78 -15.65
CA GLN A 34 8.31 -5.59 -14.25
C GLN A 34 7.91 -6.94 -13.64
N PRO A 35 8.86 -7.80 -13.21
CA PRO A 35 8.55 -9.10 -12.60
C PRO A 35 7.56 -8.99 -11.44
N LEU A 36 7.67 -7.91 -10.67
CA LEU A 36 6.81 -7.59 -9.54
C LEU A 36 5.32 -7.60 -9.90
N LEU A 37 4.97 -7.12 -11.10
CA LEU A 37 3.60 -6.99 -11.57
C LEU A 37 3.02 -8.31 -12.12
N ARG A 38 3.87 -9.33 -12.30
CA ARG A 38 3.47 -10.62 -12.89
C ARG A 38 3.07 -11.66 -11.87
N HIS A 39 3.44 -11.47 -10.60
CA HIS A 39 3.25 -12.46 -9.55
C HIS A 39 2.10 -12.04 -8.62
N PRO A 40 0.94 -12.71 -8.70
CA PRO A 40 -0.10 -12.54 -7.69
C PRO A 40 0.50 -12.82 -6.31
N LYS A 41 0.14 -12.01 -5.31
CA LYS A 41 0.63 -12.11 -3.93
C LYS A 41 2.11 -11.75 -3.71
N ALA A 42 2.81 -11.18 -4.70
CA ALA A 42 4.13 -10.60 -4.46
C ALA A 42 4.08 -9.58 -3.31
N LYS A 43 5.11 -9.61 -2.45
CA LYS A 43 5.22 -8.64 -1.35
C LYS A 43 5.97 -7.43 -1.87
N VAL A 44 5.43 -6.26 -1.62
CA VAL A 44 5.99 -5.01 -2.14
C VAL A 44 6.11 -3.99 -1.03
N MET A 45 7.20 -3.23 -1.07
CA MET A 45 7.39 -2.06 -0.25
C MET A 45 7.13 -0.84 -1.12
N ILE A 46 6.21 0.01 -0.65
CA ILE A 46 5.84 1.27 -1.30
C ILE A 46 6.19 2.40 -0.34
N ILE A 47 6.79 3.46 -0.89
CA ILE A 47 6.93 4.75 -0.22
C ILE A 47 6.33 5.80 -1.15
N GLY A 48 5.49 6.66 -0.58
CA GLY A 48 4.71 7.63 -1.33
C GLY A 48 3.93 8.57 -0.43
N GLU A 49 3.21 9.49 -1.06
CA GLU A 49 2.30 10.40 -0.37
C GLU A 49 0.88 9.88 -0.43
N VAL A 50 0.12 10.03 0.67
CA VAL A 50 -1.30 9.66 0.71
C VAL A 50 -2.12 10.87 0.27
N GLU A 51 -2.92 10.67 -0.77
CA GLU A 51 -3.80 11.70 -1.33
C GLU A 51 -5.26 11.26 -1.30
N ARG A 52 -6.15 12.25 -1.19
CA ARG A 52 -7.57 12.04 -1.48
C ARG A 52 -7.79 12.17 -2.98
N ALA A 53 -8.34 11.13 -3.58
CA ALA A 53 -8.63 11.06 -5.01
C ALA A 53 -10.07 10.58 -5.22
N PRO A 54 -11.08 11.42 -4.93
CA PRO A 54 -12.50 11.03 -5.05
C PRO A 54 -12.90 10.65 -6.48
N GLU A 55 -12.09 11.03 -7.47
CA GLU A 55 -12.30 10.73 -8.89
C GLU A 55 -11.92 9.29 -9.26
N LEU A 56 -11.15 8.59 -8.42
CA LEU A 56 -10.85 7.17 -8.56
C LEU A 56 -12.06 6.34 -8.13
N SER A 57 -13.13 6.46 -8.89
CA SER A 57 -14.41 5.79 -8.63
C SER A 57 -14.34 4.27 -8.79
N ARG A 58 -13.22 3.71 -9.27
CA ARG A 58 -13.08 2.27 -9.55
C ARG A 58 -11.68 1.77 -9.18
N ALA A 59 -11.65 0.77 -8.31
CA ALA A 59 -10.46 -0.06 -8.09
C ALA A 59 -10.16 -0.90 -9.35
N PRO A 60 -8.89 -1.31 -9.55
CA PRO A 60 -8.52 -2.24 -10.60
C PRO A 60 -9.36 -3.53 -10.54
N PRO A 61 -9.73 -4.12 -11.70
CA PRO A 61 -10.55 -5.32 -11.73
C PRO A 61 -9.88 -6.47 -10.96
N LEU A 62 -10.68 -7.16 -10.14
CA LEU A 62 -10.27 -8.36 -9.44
C LEU A 62 -10.53 -9.60 -10.31
N GLY A 63 -9.75 -10.66 -10.12
CA GLY A 63 -10.05 -11.97 -10.69
C GLY A 63 -11.40 -12.51 -10.21
N GLN A 64 -12.08 -13.30 -11.04
CA GLN A 64 -13.47 -13.78 -10.87
C GLN A 64 -13.75 -14.59 -9.58
N HIS A 65 -12.71 -14.96 -8.81
CA HIS A 65 -12.81 -15.80 -7.62
C HIS A 65 -12.22 -15.13 -6.35
N MET A 66 -12.01 -13.82 -6.38
CA MET A 66 -11.51 -13.09 -5.22
C MET A 66 -12.63 -12.31 -4.56
N GLU A 67 -12.74 -12.43 -3.25
CA GLU A 67 -13.57 -11.52 -2.46
C GLU A 67 -12.95 -10.11 -2.53
N PRO A 68 -13.77 -9.06 -2.75
CA PRO A 68 -13.28 -7.70 -2.73
C PRO A 68 -12.78 -7.35 -1.32
N PRO A 69 -11.54 -6.85 -1.18
CA PRO A 69 -11.05 -6.38 0.12
C PRO A 69 -11.80 -5.11 0.54
N ASP A 70 -11.73 -4.78 1.83
CA ASP A 70 -12.19 -3.48 2.31
C ASP A 70 -11.22 -2.40 1.82
N ILE A 71 -11.71 -1.46 1.03
CA ILE A 71 -10.92 -0.43 0.37
C ILE A 71 -11.65 0.91 0.37
N ASP A 72 -10.96 1.94 0.84
CA ASP A 72 -11.38 3.32 0.63
C ASP A 72 -10.92 3.78 -0.76
N THR A 73 -11.80 3.74 -1.75
CA THR A 73 -11.50 4.19 -3.12
C THR A 73 -11.27 5.69 -3.22
N GLY A 74 -11.58 6.46 -2.17
CA GLY A 74 -11.28 7.88 -2.08
C GLY A 74 -9.85 8.20 -1.67
N LEU A 75 -9.04 7.19 -1.30
CA LEU A 75 -7.65 7.32 -0.90
C LEU A 75 -6.72 6.58 -1.86
N ILE A 76 -5.62 7.24 -2.24
CA ILE A 76 -4.56 6.64 -3.04
C ILE A 76 -3.18 7.01 -2.50
N VAL A 77 -2.22 6.10 -2.63
CA VAL A 77 -0.81 6.39 -2.41
C VAL A 77 -0.16 6.74 -3.74
N ARG A 78 0.38 7.96 -3.90
CA ARG A 78 1.26 8.32 -5.02
C ARG A 78 2.64 7.78 -4.74
N ALA A 79 2.98 6.63 -5.34
CA ALA A 79 4.26 6.00 -5.09
C ALA A 79 5.40 6.80 -5.73
N ILE A 80 6.42 7.10 -4.94
CA ILE A 80 7.70 7.65 -5.41
C ILE A 80 8.80 6.58 -5.40
N PHE A 81 8.58 5.50 -4.67
CA PHE A 81 9.46 4.35 -4.61
C PHE A 81 8.65 3.07 -4.45
N MET A 82 9.04 2.05 -5.22
CA MET A 82 8.48 0.72 -5.16
C MET A 82 9.60 -0.32 -5.29
N LYS A 83 9.56 -1.34 -4.43
CA LYS A 83 10.51 -2.45 -4.48
C LYS A 83 9.86 -3.76 -4.06
N GLU A 84 10.28 -4.85 -4.68
CA GLU A 84 9.97 -6.21 -4.23
C GLU A 84 10.55 -6.48 -2.84
N ALA A 85 9.76 -7.17 -2.03
CA ALA A 85 10.04 -7.44 -0.63
C ALA A 85 9.66 -8.88 -0.26
N ASP A 86 9.88 -9.84 -1.16
CA ASP A 86 9.39 -11.23 -0.99
C ASP A 86 9.91 -11.92 0.28
N ASP A 87 11.13 -11.60 0.69
CA ASP A 87 11.79 -12.15 1.87
C ASP A 87 11.31 -11.50 3.20
N ILE A 88 10.40 -10.53 3.15
CA ILE A 88 9.90 -9.88 4.37
C ILE A 88 8.91 -10.80 5.10
N ASP A 89 9.17 -11.05 6.38
CA ASP A 89 8.20 -11.65 7.29
C ASP A 89 7.23 -10.55 7.76
N LEU A 90 6.00 -10.60 7.24
CA LEU A 90 4.98 -9.59 7.52
C LEU A 90 4.49 -9.64 8.97
N ASP A 91 4.45 -10.83 9.58
CA ASP A 91 4.03 -10.97 10.98
C ASP A 91 5.10 -10.42 11.94
N LEU A 92 6.39 -10.64 11.62
CA LEU A 92 7.49 -10.03 12.37
C LEU A 92 7.54 -8.51 12.15
N TRP A 93 7.33 -8.05 10.92
CA TRP A 93 7.27 -6.62 10.60
C TRP A 93 6.17 -5.91 11.37
N GLU A 94 4.96 -6.48 11.42
CA GLU A 94 3.83 -5.95 12.18
C GLU A 94 4.17 -5.82 13.67
N LYS A 95 4.78 -6.86 14.27
CA LYS A 95 5.26 -6.81 15.67
C LYS A 95 6.29 -5.70 15.89
N ALA A 96 7.21 -5.50 14.95
CA ALA A 96 8.23 -4.46 15.04
C ALA A 96 7.62 -3.04 14.95
N VAL A 97 6.65 -2.82 14.05
CA VAL A 97 5.91 -1.55 13.94
C VAL A 97 5.17 -1.25 15.24
N GLN A 98 4.42 -2.22 15.77
CA GLN A 98 3.69 -2.08 17.04
C GLN A 98 4.63 -1.80 18.22
N ALA A 99 5.79 -2.46 18.28
CA ALA A 99 6.78 -2.19 19.33
C ALA A 99 7.34 -0.76 19.23
N ARG A 100 7.60 -0.26 18.01
CA ARG A 100 8.08 1.10 17.78
C ARG A 100 7.04 2.15 18.19
N GLU A 101 5.78 1.98 17.82
CA GLU A 101 4.72 2.93 18.16
C GLU A 101 4.49 3.06 19.66
N LYS A 102 4.65 1.96 20.42
CA LYS A 102 4.60 1.97 21.89
C LYS A 102 5.73 2.79 22.52
N VAL A 103 6.89 2.86 21.86
CA VAL A 103 8.05 3.66 22.33
C VAL A 103 7.89 5.14 21.99
N VAL A 104 7.15 5.47 20.93
CA VAL A 104 6.95 6.85 20.44
C VAL A 104 5.69 7.51 21.03
N ALA A 105 4.99 6.85 21.95
CA ALA A 105 3.82 7.43 22.63
C ALA A 105 4.16 8.81 23.26
N PRO A 106 3.27 9.80 23.14
CA PRO A 106 3.60 11.21 23.37
C PRO A 106 4.00 11.47 24.82
N VAL A 107 5.07 12.26 25.01
CA VAL A 107 5.31 12.99 26.25
C VAL A 107 4.07 13.82 26.53
N GLN A 108 3.28 13.42 27.54
CA GLN A 108 2.22 14.27 28.07
C GLN A 108 2.89 15.55 28.60
N VAL A 109 2.73 16.64 27.86
CA VAL A 109 3.07 17.98 28.37
C VAL A 109 2.00 18.30 29.40
N ASP A 110 2.33 18.06 30.67
CA ASP A 110 1.54 18.45 31.82
C ASP A 110 1.47 19.98 31.86
N ASN A 111 0.46 20.55 31.22
CA ASN A 111 0.13 21.98 31.31
C ASN A 111 -0.64 22.29 32.61
N SER A 112 -0.19 21.72 33.73
CA SER A 112 -0.60 22.13 35.06
C SER A 112 0.43 23.09 35.63
N ASN A 113 0.32 24.37 35.29
CA ASN A 113 0.84 25.40 36.19
C ASN A 113 -0.18 26.55 36.30
N PRO A 114 -0.67 26.86 37.52
CA PRO A 114 -1.65 27.92 37.77
C PRO A 114 -1.08 29.34 37.61
#